data_AF-A0A5C5ZXE8-F1
#
_entry.id   AF-A0A5C5ZXE8-F1
#
_cell.length_a   1.000
_cell.length_b   1.000
_cell.length_c   1.000
_cell.angle_alpha   90.00
_cell.angle_beta   90.00
_cell.angle_gamma   90.00
#
_symmetry.space_group_name_H-M   'P 1'
#
loop_
_entity.id
_entity.type
_entity.pdbx_description
1 polymer ?
#
loop_
_entity_poly.entity_id
_entity_poly.type
_entity_poly.pdbx_seq_one_letter_code
_entity_poly.pdbx_strand_id
1 'polypeptide(L)'
;MATSLSTKHRSAARRAAERAAGFTLVEVLVVVAIIGVLIALLLPAVQAARESARRVHCTNNLKQIGLAIALHADRQEELPVGCEGCRRSPTRLASWNTRLLPFLERTELADRYDTSQAAYSAANRPVITTAVAEFLCPSTPGGKLRDESFAWREAAYTDYGGLYGVEGLGHDKPPGEPGPQTLAAPYLGAMLYEEPTALREVTDGASHTVAVAESLLRRVAEMVWANGQNLFAQEKSTPINSASELGGDLGGPHPGGALAAFVDGHVAWLPNDTEQLVLNALLTRAGGEAIHE
;
A
#
# COMPACT_ATOMS: atom_id res chain seq x y z
N MET A 1 -84.44 -60.92 6.81
CA MET A 1 -84.55 -62.01 5.81
C MET A 1 -84.20 -61.42 4.44
N ALA A 2 -83.21 -62.02 3.75
CA ALA A 2 -82.96 -62.04 2.29
C ALA A 2 -82.86 -60.69 1.51
N THR A 3 -81.64 -60.21 1.17
CA THR A 3 -80.83 -60.41 -0.07
C THR A 3 -81.18 -59.52 -1.27
N SER A 4 -80.21 -58.76 -1.79
CA SER A 4 -79.70 -58.86 -3.19
C SER A 4 -78.80 -57.68 -3.62
N LEU A 5 -77.53 -58.02 -3.87
CA LEU A 5 -76.56 -57.59 -4.91
C LEU A 5 -76.52 -56.18 -5.54
N SER A 6 -75.33 -55.58 -5.42
CA SER A 6 -74.42 -55.09 -6.48
C SER A 6 -74.86 -53.98 -7.46
N THR A 7 -74.21 -52.82 -7.38
CA THR A 7 -73.34 -52.31 -8.48
C THR A 7 -72.45 -51.15 -8.01
N LYS A 8 -71.15 -51.22 -8.34
CA LYS A 8 -70.16 -50.15 -8.17
C LYS A 8 -70.25 -49.18 -9.35
N HIS A 9 -70.39 -47.88 -9.10
CA HIS A 9 -69.94 -46.86 -10.04
C HIS A 9 -69.05 -45.83 -9.34
N ARG A 10 -67.77 -45.85 -9.73
CA ARG A 10 -66.77 -44.81 -9.43
C ARG A 10 -67.04 -43.61 -10.34
N SER A 11 -67.32 -42.44 -9.78
CA SER A 11 -67.28 -41.18 -10.52
C SER A 11 -65.83 -40.69 -10.59
N ALA A 12 -65.37 -40.46 -11.81
CA ALA A 12 -64.01 -40.04 -12.13
C ALA A 12 -63.76 -38.58 -11.72
N ALA A 13 -62.66 -38.34 -11.01
CA ALA A 13 -62.11 -37.02 -10.78
C ALA A 13 -61.70 -36.39 -12.11
N ARG A 14 -62.31 -35.26 -12.45
CA ARG A 14 -61.96 -34.44 -13.60
C ARG A 14 -60.64 -33.71 -13.30
N ARG A 15 -59.50 -34.31 -13.66
CA ARG A 15 -58.21 -33.58 -13.68
C ARG A 15 -58.24 -32.66 -14.89
N ALA A 16 -58.33 -31.35 -14.66
CA ALA A 16 -57.98 -30.37 -15.67
C ALA A 16 -56.49 -30.61 -16.00
N ALA A 17 -56.21 -31.06 -17.21
CA ALA A 17 -54.84 -31.16 -17.71
C ALA A 17 -54.35 -29.73 -17.94
N GLU A 18 -53.58 -29.19 -17.00
CA GLU A 18 -52.71 -28.04 -17.27
C GLU A 18 -51.79 -28.44 -18.41
N ARG A 19 -52.01 -27.86 -19.59
CA ARG A 19 -51.11 -27.97 -20.72
C ARG A 19 -49.80 -27.32 -20.30
N ALA A 20 -48.80 -28.12 -19.94
CA ALA A 20 -47.43 -27.63 -19.82
C ALA A 20 -46.99 -27.17 -21.21
N ALA A 21 -46.94 -25.85 -21.43
CA ALA A 21 -46.34 -25.27 -22.61
C ALA A 21 -44.84 -25.57 -22.57
N GLY A 22 -44.34 -26.37 -23.51
CA GLY A 22 -42.90 -26.62 -23.65
C GLY A 22 -42.22 -25.39 -24.23
N PHE A 23 -41.08 -25.00 -23.65
CA PHE A 23 -40.23 -23.94 -24.19
C PHE A 23 -39.63 -24.36 -25.54
N THR A 24 -39.64 -23.47 -26.52
CA THR A 24 -38.95 -23.68 -27.79
C THR A 24 -37.44 -23.43 -27.63
N LEU A 25 -36.62 -24.11 -28.42
CA LEU A 25 -35.16 -23.93 -28.44
C LEU A 25 -34.77 -22.45 -28.63
N VAL A 26 -35.52 -21.75 -29.48
CA VAL A 26 -35.27 -20.34 -29.81
C VAL A 26 -35.51 -19.43 -28.60
N GLU A 27 -36.58 -19.65 -27.84
CA GLU A 27 -36.87 -18.86 -26.64
C GLU A 27 -35.78 -19.00 -25.58
N VAL A 28 -35.27 -20.22 -25.36
CA VAL A 28 -34.15 -20.45 -24.43
C VAL A 28 -32.87 -19.78 -24.93
N LEU A 29 -32.58 -19.88 -26.23
CA LEU A 29 -31.37 -19.28 -26.81
C LEU A 29 -31.37 -17.75 -26.69
N VAL A 30 -32.50 -17.10 -26.94
CA VAL A 30 -32.64 -15.64 -26.81
C VAL A 30 -32.41 -15.20 -25.36
N VAL A 31 -32.99 -15.91 -24.38
CA VAL A 31 -32.82 -15.57 -22.96
C VAL A 31 -31.36 -15.72 -22.53
N VAL A 32 -30.70 -16.81 -22.92
CA VAL A 32 -29.28 -17.02 -22.62
C VAL A 32 -28.41 -15.96 -23.31
N ALA A 33 -28.74 -15.57 -24.54
CA ALA A 33 -28.03 -14.50 -25.25
C ALA A 33 -28.15 -13.15 -24.53
N ILE A 34 -29.36 -12.79 -24.07
CA ILE A 34 -29.59 -11.55 -23.30
C ILE A 34 -28.82 -11.59 -21.97
N ILE A 35 -28.92 -12.68 -21.21
CA ILE A 35 -28.18 -12.85 -19.95
C ILE A 35 -26.67 -12.77 -20.20
N GLY A 36 -26.17 -13.40 -21.27
CA GLY A 36 -24.76 -13.36 -21.67
C GLY A 36 -24.29 -11.92 -21.93
N VAL A 37 -25.06 -11.13 -22.69
CA VAL A 37 -24.75 -9.71 -22.95
C VAL A 37 -24.78 -8.89 -21.65
N LEU A 38 -25.78 -9.08 -20.80
CA LEU A 38 -25.87 -8.37 -19.52
C LEU A 38 -24.68 -8.68 -18.62
N ILE A 39 -24.28 -9.95 -18.49
CA ILE A 39 -23.10 -10.34 -17.69
C ILE A 39 -21.82 -9.77 -18.31
N ALA A 40 -21.68 -9.81 -19.63
CA ALA A 40 -20.50 -9.26 -20.32
C ALA A 40 -20.34 -7.75 -20.08
N LEU A 41 -21.43 -7.00 -19.97
CA LEU A 41 -21.41 -5.58 -19.65
C LEU A 41 -21.23 -5.29 -18.14
N LEU A 42 -21.77 -6.15 -17.27
CA LEU A 42 -21.70 -5.96 -15.82
C LEU A 42 -20.36 -6.37 -15.21
N LEU A 43 -19.70 -7.40 -15.74
CA LEU A 43 -18.46 -7.91 -15.15
C LEU A 43 -17.34 -6.86 -15.10
N PRO A 44 -17.03 -6.11 -16.18
CA PRO A 44 -16.04 -5.04 -16.13
C PRO A 44 -16.41 -3.95 -15.11
N ALA A 45 -17.70 -3.59 -15.04
CA ALA A 45 -18.18 -2.57 -14.11
C ALA A 45 -18.03 -3.00 -12.64
N VAL A 46 -18.34 -4.26 -12.31
CA VAL A 46 -18.17 -4.78 -10.94
C VAL A 46 -16.70 -4.82 -10.54
N GLN A 47 -15.78 -5.17 -11.45
CA GLN A 47 -14.35 -5.16 -11.12
C GLN A 47 -13.80 -3.74 -10.94
N ALA A 48 -14.21 -2.79 -11.80
CA ALA A 48 -13.85 -1.39 -11.65
C ALA A 48 -14.35 -0.81 -10.31
N ALA A 49 -15.59 -1.14 -9.92
CA ALA A 49 -16.14 -0.73 -8.63
C ALA A 49 -15.36 -1.33 -7.43
N ARG A 50 -15.00 -2.62 -7.50
CA ARG A 50 -14.19 -3.29 -6.47
C ARG A 50 -12.81 -2.65 -6.33
N GLU A 51 -12.17 -2.34 -7.45
CA GLU A 51 -10.85 -1.69 -7.44
C GLU A 51 -10.93 -0.27 -6.87
N SER A 52 -11.97 0.48 -7.22
CA SER A 52 -12.20 1.80 -6.63
C SER A 52 -12.37 1.72 -5.11
N ALA A 53 -13.08 0.72 -4.59
CA ALA A 53 -13.22 0.51 -3.16
C ALA A 53 -11.90 0.15 -2.47
N ARG A 54 -11.08 -0.71 -3.09
CA ARG A 54 -9.74 -1.04 -2.57
C ARG A 54 -8.82 0.17 -2.56
N ARG A 55 -8.82 0.99 -3.62
CA ARG A 55 -8.05 2.24 -3.67
C ARG A 55 -8.46 3.21 -2.56
N VAL A 56 -9.77 3.34 -2.28
CA VAL A 56 -10.23 4.15 -1.14
C VAL A 56 -9.67 3.64 0.19
N HIS A 57 -9.54 2.31 0.36
CA HIS A 57 -8.89 1.75 1.54
C HIS A 57 -7.39 2.12 1.61
N CYS A 58 -6.65 2.00 0.50
CA CYS A 58 -5.22 2.38 0.48
C CYS A 58 -5.04 3.90 0.71
N THR A 59 -5.94 4.75 0.17
CA THR A 59 -5.99 6.18 0.48
C THR A 59 -6.25 6.46 1.96
N ASN A 60 -7.18 5.73 2.60
CA ASN A 60 -7.44 5.88 4.03
C ASN A 60 -6.25 5.44 4.89
N ASN A 61 -5.57 4.36 4.51
CA ASN A 61 -4.34 3.90 5.17
C ASN A 61 -3.25 4.98 5.10
N LEU A 62 -3.00 5.54 3.92
CA LEU A 62 -2.06 6.66 3.76
C LEU A 62 -2.50 7.92 4.49
N LYS A 63 -3.81 8.19 4.60
CA LYS A 63 -4.32 9.31 5.41
C LYS A 63 -4.02 9.11 6.89
N GLN A 64 -4.17 7.89 7.41
CA GLN A 64 -3.83 7.56 8.80
C GLN A 64 -2.32 7.65 9.03
N ILE A 65 -1.51 7.15 8.09
CA ILE A 65 -0.04 7.29 8.15
C ILE A 65 0.38 8.76 8.10
N GLY A 66 -0.14 9.53 7.15
CA GLY A 66 0.16 10.96 7.00
C GLY A 66 -0.24 11.77 8.23
N LEU A 67 -1.42 11.49 8.81
CA LEU A 67 -1.82 12.09 10.09
C LEU A 67 -0.88 11.70 11.24
N ALA A 68 -0.48 10.42 11.31
CA ALA A 68 0.45 9.96 12.33
C ALA A 68 1.83 10.63 12.21
N ILE A 69 2.32 10.87 10.99
CA ILE A 69 3.54 11.63 10.72
C ILE A 69 3.38 13.09 11.17
N ALA A 70 2.26 13.74 10.81
CA ALA A 70 1.99 15.11 11.23
C ALA A 70 1.91 15.25 12.76
N LEU A 71 1.25 14.31 13.46
CA LEU A 71 1.19 14.27 14.92
C LEU A 71 2.56 13.98 15.57
N HIS A 72 3.38 13.14 14.94
CA HIS A 72 4.75 12.93 15.38
C HIS A 72 5.56 14.23 15.26
N ALA A 73 5.45 14.91 14.12
CA ALA A 73 6.16 16.16 13.86
C ALA A 73 5.70 17.31 14.76
N ASP A 74 4.40 17.40 15.06
CA ASP A 74 3.87 18.37 16.03
C ASP A 74 4.43 18.13 17.44
N ARG A 75 4.58 16.86 17.84
CA ARG A 75 5.07 16.49 19.18
C ARG A 75 6.59 16.55 19.33
N GLN A 76 7.34 16.21 18.28
CA GLN A 76 8.81 16.07 18.30
C GLN A 76 9.52 17.21 17.57
N GLU A 77 8.78 18.14 16.94
CA GLU A 77 9.25 19.21 16.05
C GLU A 77 10.00 18.74 14.79
N GLU A 78 10.00 17.42 14.55
CA GLU A 78 10.77 16.77 13.50
C GLU A 78 10.02 15.55 12.95
N LEU A 79 10.24 15.25 11.66
CA LEU A 79 9.74 14.04 11.02
C LEU A 79 10.44 12.80 11.60
N PRO A 80 9.74 11.65 11.63
CA PRO A 80 10.37 10.40 12.08
C PRO A 80 11.59 10.07 11.22
N VAL A 81 12.65 9.61 11.87
CA VAL A 81 13.83 9.07 11.18
C VAL A 81 13.39 7.90 10.30
N GLY A 82 13.74 7.93 9.02
CA GLY A 82 13.45 6.88 8.05
C GLY A 82 14.00 5.52 8.48
N CYS A 83 15.30 5.50 8.81
CA CYS A 83 15.92 4.34 9.45
C CYS A 83 16.94 4.74 10.51
N GLU A 84 16.74 4.22 11.71
CA GLU A 84 17.68 4.35 12.82
C GLU A 84 18.58 3.10 12.93
N GLY A 85 19.89 3.31 12.94
CA GLY A 85 20.89 2.23 13.00
C GLY A 85 21.01 1.39 11.71
N CYS A 86 20.74 1.96 10.54
CA CYS A 86 21.09 1.37 9.23
C CYS A 86 22.53 1.66 8.81
N ARG A 87 23.11 2.75 9.30
CA ARG A 87 24.40 3.31 8.90
C ARG A 87 25.31 3.59 10.10
N ARG A 88 24.84 3.31 11.32
CA ARG A 88 25.61 3.42 12.57
C ARG A 88 25.72 2.06 13.28
N SER A 89 26.74 1.96 14.15
CA SER A 89 26.91 0.83 15.08
C SER A 89 26.42 1.24 16.48
N PRO A 90 25.68 0.39 17.20
CA PRO A 90 25.20 -0.93 16.77
C PRO A 90 24.10 -0.84 15.69
N THR A 91 24.06 -1.82 14.80
CA THR A 91 23.03 -1.93 13.77
C THR A 91 21.67 -2.22 14.42
N ARG A 92 20.69 -1.35 14.15
CA ARG A 92 19.32 -1.50 14.68
C ARG A 92 18.27 -1.76 13.61
N LEU A 93 18.43 -1.21 12.40
CA LEU A 93 17.45 -1.33 11.31
C LEU A 93 16.02 -0.95 11.73
N ALA A 94 15.86 0.01 12.63
CA ALA A 94 14.53 0.41 13.12
C ALA A 94 13.87 1.38 12.13
N SER A 95 12.71 0.99 11.63
CA SER A 95 11.95 1.79 10.66
C SER A 95 11.19 2.95 11.30
N TRP A 96 10.97 4.01 10.51
CA TRP A 96 10.01 5.08 10.78
C TRP A 96 8.63 4.59 11.23
N ASN A 97 8.14 3.46 10.71
CA ASN A 97 6.83 2.90 11.10
C ASN A 97 6.74 2.65 12.61
N THR A 98 7.85 2.24 13.25
CA THR A 98 7.89 1.94 14.69
C THR A 98 7.60 3.17 15.55
N ARG A 99 8.00 4.37 15.06
CA ARG A 99 7.75 5.65 15.72
C ARG A 99 6.29 6.12 15.56
N LEU A 100 5.58 5.60 14.57
CA LEU A 100 4.18 5.95 14.31
C LEU A 100 3.17 5.13 15.12
N LEU A 101 3.58 3.99 15.70
CA LEU A 101 2.66 3.10 16.44
C LEU A 101 1.82 3.82 17.52
N PRO A 102 2.37 4.73 18.35
CA PRO A 102 1.56 5.47 19.33
C PRO A 102 0.50 6.38 18.71
N PHE A 103 0.76 6.88 17.49
CA PHE A 103 -0.11 7.80 16.76
C PHE A 103 -1.14 7.07 15.87
N LEU A 104 -0.98 5.75 15.71
CA LEU A 104 -1.91 4.86 15.01
C LEU A 104 -2.76 4.03 15.97
N GLU A 105 -2.85 4.42 17.25
CA GLU A 105 -3.57 3.67 18.29
C GLU A 105 -3.07 2.23 18.44
N ARG A 106 -1.77 1.99 18.19
CA ARG A 106 -1.08 0.71 18.38
C ARG A 106 -0.22 0.73 19.64
N THR A 107 -0.75 1.28 20.73
CA THR A 107 -0.02 1.47 21.99
C THR A 107 0.55 0.17 22.55
N GLU A 108 -0.18 -0.95 22.48
CA GLU A 108 0.35 -2.25 22.93
C GLU A 108 1.61 -2.69 22.17
N LEU A 109 1.65 -2.45 20.85
CA LEU A 109 2.84 -2.77 20.04
C LEU A 109 3.98 -1.80 20.36
N ALA A 110 3.67 -0.52 20.56
CA ALA A 110 4.65 0.50 20.91
C ALA A 110 5.31 0.21 22.27
N ASP A 111 4.53 -0.13 23.29
CA ASP A 111 5.01 -0.40 24.65
C ASP A 111 5.90 -1.65 24.73
N ARG A 112 5.68 -2.61 23.82
CA ARG A 112 6.44 -3.86 23.75
C ARG A 112 7.68 -3.78 22.87
N TYR A 113 7.79 -2.76 22.02
CA TYR A 113 8.92 -2.61 21.10
C TYR A 113 10.13 -2.01 21.82
N ASP A 114 11.23 -2.76 21.89
CA ASP A 114 12.48 -2.32 22.47
C ASP A 114 13.32 -1.56 21.43
N THR A 115 13.30 -0.23 21.53
CA THR A 115 14.05 0.70 20.65
C THR A 115 15.57 0.67 20.86
N SER A 116 16.05 0.05 21.94
CA SER A 116 17.48 -0.11 22.21
C SER A 116 18.10 -1.30 21.47
N GLN A 117 17.27 -2.22 21.00
CA GLN A 117 17.68 -3.45 20.31
C GLN A 117 17.47 -3.35 18.81
N ALA A 118 18.10 -4.26 18.06
CA ALA A 118 17.79 -4.42 16.64
C ALA A 118 16.33 -4.81 16.42
N ALA A 119 15.72 -4.29 15.36
CA ALA A 119 14.33 -4.55 15.00
C ALA A 119 14.06 -6.06 14.79
N TYR A 120 15.02 -6.80 14.20
CA TYR A 120 14.94 -8.26 14.00
C TYR A 120 15.35 -9.10 15.22
N SER A 121 15.71 -8.46 16.34
CA SER A 121 16.18 -9.16 17.54
C SER A 121 15.08 -10.05 18.17
N ALA A 122 15.50 -11.00 18.99
CA ALA A 122 14.57 -11.88 19.71
C ALA A 122 13.56 -11.12 20.59
N ALA A 123 13.96 -9.95 21.13
CA ALA A 123 13.09 -9.11 21.94
C ALA A 123 11.92 -8.52 21.14
N ASN A 124 12.18 -8.10 19.90
CA ASN A 124 11.20 -7.42 19.05
C ASN A 124 10.38 -8.37 18.16
N ARG A 125 10.77 -9.65 18.05
CA ARG A 125 10.05 -10.65 17.24
C ARG A 125 8.53 -10.76 17.48
N PRO A 126 8.04 -10.78 18.73
CA PRO A 126 6.59 -10.80 18.98
C PRO A 126 5.85 -9.56 18.44
N VAL A 127 6.54 -8.42 18.32
CA VAL A 127 5.97 -7.17 17.80
C VAL A 127 5.98 -7.19 16.27
N ILE A 128 7.12 -7.41 15.64
CA ILE A 128 7.29 -7.27 14.18
C ILE A 128 6.51 -8.30 13.36
N THR A 129 6.13 -9.43 13.96
CA THR A 129 5.30 -10.48 13.32
C THR A 129 3.81 -10.15 13.29
N THR A 130 3.39 -9.10 14.01
CA THR A 130 2.03 -8.58 13.99
C THR A 130 1.82 -7.76 12.72
N ALA A 131 0.79 -8.12 11.95
CA ALA A 131 0.39 -7.35 10.78
C ALA A 131 -0.40 -6.11 11.24
N VAL A 132 0.05 -4.94 10.83
CA VAL A 132 -0.63 -3.66 11.07
C VAL A 132 -1.42 -3.32 9.80
N ALA A 133 -2.74 -3.31 9.88
CA ALA A 133 -3.61 -3.17 8.71
C ALA A 133 -3.36 -1.86 7.95
N GLU A 134 -3.02 -0.79 8.67
CA GLU A 134 -2.70 0.53 8.13
C GLU A 134 -1.47 0.51 7.22
N PHE A 135 -0.58 -0.46 7.38
CA PHE A 135 0.60 -0.61 6.52
C PHE A 135 0.37 -1.50 5.30
N LEU A 136 -0.83 -2.05 5.13
CA LEU A 136 -1.13 -3.02 4.07
C LEU A 136 -2.15 -2.47 3.08
N CYS A 137 -1.87 -2.53 1.80
CA CYS A 137 -2.82 -2.23 0.73
C CYS A 137 -3.53 -3.52 0.29
N PRO A 138 -4.88 -3.60 0.37
CA PRO A 138 -5.65 -4.78 -0.06
C PRO A 138 -5.57 -5.07 -1.57
N SER A 139 -5.03 -4.15 -2.38
CA SER A 139 -4.76 -4.38 -3.79
C SER A 139 -3.40 -5.04 -4.06
N THR A 140 -2.48 -5.12 -3.08
CA THR A 140 -1.15 -5.69 -3.31
C THR A 140 -1.24 -7.16 -3.75
N PRO A 141 -0.67 -7.53 -4.92
CA PRO A 141 -0.65 -8.90 -5.40
C PRO A 141 0.13 -9.86 -4.48
N GLY A 142 -0.24 -11.14 -4.50
CA GLY A 142 0.58 -12.21 -3.95
C GLY A 142 0.25 -12.68 -2.52
N GLY A 143 -0.63 -11.98 -1.78
CA GLY A 143 -1.26 -12.46 -0.54
C GLY A 143 -0.34 -12.76 0.65
N LYS A 144 0.99 -12.82 0.45
CA LYS A 144 1.98 -13.07 1.50
C LYS A 144 2.12 -11.83 2.37
N LEU A 145 1.57 -11.89 3.58
CA LEU A 145 1.66 -10.79 4.56
C LEU A 145 2.95 -10.81 5.37
N ARG A 146 3.78 -11.84 5.22
CA ARG A 146 4.95 -12.07 6.06
C ARG A 146 6.17 -12.47 5.24
N ASP A 147 7.32 -12.03 5.74
CA ASP A 147 8.63 -12.29 5.15
C ASP A 147 9.16 -13.70 5.51
N GLU A 148 9.94 -14.28 4.61
CA GLU A 148 10.49 -15.65 4.73
C GLU A 148 12.03 -15.67 4.84
N SER A 149 12.68 -14.49 4.81
CA SER A 149 14.13 -14.37 4.94
C SER A 149 14.62 -14.74 6.34
N PHE A 150 15.92 -15.06 6.46
CA PHE A 150 16.48 -15.57 7.70
C PHE A 150 16.31 -14.61 8.89
N ALA A 151 16.69 -13.34 8.73
CA ALA A 151 16.61 -12.36 9.80
C ALA A 151 15.17 -11.91 10.10
N TRP A 152 14.30 -11.90 9.09
CA TRP A 152 12.95 -11.34 9.18
C TRP A 152 11.84 -12.38 9.10
N ARG A 153 12.15 -13.65 9.35
CA ARG A 153 11.19 -14.75 9.24
C ARG A 153 9.93 -14.45 10.04
N GLU A 154 8.78 -14.54 9.36
CA GLU A 154 7.43 -14.24 9.85
C GLU A 154 7.13 -12.77 10.16
N ALA A 155 8.09 -11.86 10.00
CA ALA A 155 7.85 -10.43 10.18
C ALA A 155 6.88 -9.92 9.12
N ALA A 156 5.96 -9.02 9.50
CA ALA A 156 4.91 -8.55 8.61
C ALA A 156 5.41 -7.47 7.66
N TYR A 157 4.90 -7.47 6.44
CA TYR A 157 5.23 -6.46 5.42
C TYR A 157 4.53 -5.12 5.65
N THR A 158 5.02 -4.10 4.97
CA THR A 158 4.34 -2.84 4.61
C THR A 158 4.27 -2.75 3.07
N ASP A 159 3.24 -2.09 2.56
CA ASP A 159 3.09 -1.73 1.15
C ASP A 159 3.44 -0.26 0.87
N TYR A 160 3.74 0.48 1.93
CA TYR A 160 4.11 1.88 1.86
C TYR A 160 5.56 2.04 2.31
N GLY A 161 6.35 2.71 1.48
CA GLY A 161 7.76 2.99 1.75
C GLY A 161 7.96 4.46 2.12
N GLY A 162 8.92 4.70 3.02
CA GLY A 162 9.34 6.06 3.35
C GLY A 162 10.19 6.62 2.22
N LEU A 163 9.94 7.88 1.85
CA LEU A 163 10.64 8.49 0.74
C LEU A 163 11.99 9.07 1.19
N TYR A 164 13.05 8.41 0.76
CA TYR A 164 14.42 8.80 1.08
C TYR A 164 15.02 9.80 0.09
N GLY A 165 14.58 9.79 -1.18
CA GLY A 165 15.01 10.79 -2.15
C GLY A 165 14.92 10.34 -3.61
N VAL A 166 15.82 10.89 -4.43
CA VAL A 166 15.96 10.58 -5.86
C VAL A 166 17.41 10.12 -6.14
N GLU A 167 17.58 9.00 -6.85
CA GLU A 167 18.89 8.40 -7.12
C GLU A 167 19.21 8.22 -8.63
N GLY A 168 20.47 7.94 -8.99
CA GLY A 168 20.91 7.77 -10.39
C GLY A 168 22.44 7.89 -10.62
N LEU A 169 22.87 7.93 -11.89
CA LEU A 169 24.28 7.92 -12.35
C LEU A 169 25.10 9.18 -12.00
N GLY A 170 25.30 9.44 -10.70
CA GLY A 170 26.14 10.54 -10.19
C GLY A 170 25.53 11.36 -9.05
N HIS A 171 24.41 10.91 -8.46
CA HIS A 171 23.67 11.62 -7.40
C HIS A 171 23.82 10.98 -6.01
N ASP A 172 24.53 9.86 -5.95
CA ASP A 172 25.12 9.35 -4.72
C ASP A 172 26.18 10.32 -4.19
N LYS A 173 26.24 10.40 -2.88
CA LYS A 173 27.24 11.15 -2.15
C LYS A 173 28.64 10.70 -2.58
N PRO A 174 29.57 11.62 -2.89
CA PRO A 174 30.91 11.28 -3.33
C PRO A 174 31.60 10.30 -2.36
N PRO A 175 32.34 9.30 -2.86
CA PRO A 175 33.07 8.36 -2.01
C PRO A 175 33.99 9.09 -1.03
N GLY A 176 33.85 8.80 0.26
CA GLY A 176 34.68 9.38 1.33
C GLY A 176 34.13 10.63 1.99
N GLU A 177 33.02 11.20 1.53
CA GLU A 177 32.34 12.26 2.29
C GLU A 177 31.67 11.68 3.54
N PRO A 178 31.99 12.20 4.74
CA PRO A 178 31.44 11.69 6.00
C PRO A 178 29.96 12.07 6.14
N GLY A 179 29.16 11.18 6.70
CA GLY A 179 27.78 11.45 7.09
C GLY A 179 26.87 10.23 6.93
N PRO A 180 25.65 10.28 7.49
CA PRO A 180 24.78 9.12 7.51
C PRO A 180 24.12 8.82 6.16
N GLN A 181 23.90 9.84 5.33
CA GLN A 181 23.21 9.72 4.05
C GLN A 181 24.11 9.16 2.93
N THR A 182 23.51 8.38 2.03
CA THR A 182 24.10 7.91 0.77
C THR A 182 23.88 8.84 -0.41
N LEU A 183 22.89 9.73 -0.37
CA LEU A 183 22.61 10.71 -1.42
C LEU A 183 23.20 12.07 -1.07
N ALA A 184 23.54 12.87 -2.09
CA ALA A 184 23.92 14.26 -1.86
C ALA A 184 22.70 15.09 -1.42
N ALA A 185 22.94 16.16 -0.63
CA ALA A 185 21.89 16.92 0.05
C ALA A 185 20.71 17.38 -0.83
N PRO A 186 20.90 17.85 -2.08
CA PRO A 186 19.79 18.28 -2.94
C PRO A 186 18.81 17.17 -3.34
N TYR A 187 19.25 15.91 -3.26
CA TYR A 187 18.46 14.75 -3.70
C TYR A 187 17.77 14.03 -2.54
N LEU A 188 17.89 14.58 -1.33
CA LEU A 188 17.28 13.98 -0.15
C LEU A 188 15.79 14.31 -0.10
N GLY A 189 14.99 13.28 0.18
CA GLY A 189 13.58 13.38 0.51
C GLY A 189 13.34 13.68 1.98
N ALA A 190 12.15 13.35 2.48
CA ALA A 190 11.74 13.64 3.85
C ALA A 190 12.23 12.60 4.88
N MET A 191 12.37 11.33 4.48
CA MET A 191 12.62 10.20 5.38
C MET A 191 14.08 9.76 5.35
N LEU A 192 14.87 10.23 6.30
CA LEU A 192 16.34 10.09 6.27
C LEU A 192 16.91 8.93 7.09
N TYR A 193 18.15 8.56 6.78
CA TYR A 193 18.94 7.68 7.65
C TYR A 193 19.46 8.43 8.87
N GLU A 194 19.33 7.82 10.05
CA GLU A 194 19.99 8.17 11.32
C GLU A 194 19.70 9.55 11.95
N GLU A 195 19.19 10.47 11.16
CA GLU A 195 18.90 11.85 11.52
C GLU A 195 17.47 12.16 11.10
N PRO A 196 16.69 12.82 11.96
CA PRO A 196 15.35 13.25 11.62
C PRO A 196 15.41 14.50 10.73
N THR A 197 14.34 14.75 9.99
CA THR A 197 14.20 15.96 9.17
C THR A 197 13.36 16.96 9.94
N ALA A 198 13.92 18.13 10.29
CA ALA A 198 13.13 19.18 10.91
C ALA A 198 12.15 19.78 9.88
N LEU A 199 10.94 20.18 10.28
CA LEU A 199 9.96 20.75 9.35
C LEU A 199 10.49 21.98 8.60
N ARG A 200 11.35 22.78 9.24
CA ARG A 200 12.03 23.94 8.63
C ARG A 200 13.00 23.57 7.49
N GLU A 201 13.42 22.31 7.40
CA GLU A 201 14.33 21.81 6.36
C GLU A 201 13.58 21.32 5.12
N VAL A 202 12.24 21.30 5.17
CA VAL A 202 11.35 21.03 4.04
C VAL A 202 11.03 22.36 3.35
N THR A 203 12.02 22.92 2.65
CA THR A 203 11.93 24.26 2.06
C THR A 203 11.04 24.33 0.82
N ASP A 204 10.80 23.18 0.17
CA ASP A 204 9.89 23.08 -0.97
C ASP A 204 8.40 23.12 -0.53
N GLY A 205 8.16 23.04 0.79
CA GLY A 205 6.85 23.13 1.42
C GLY A 205 6.25 21.78 1.77
N ALA A 206 5.64 21.68 2.96
CA ALA A 206 5.10 20.43 3.47
C ALA A 206 3.98 19.82 2.59
N SER A 207 3.26 20.64 1.82
CA SER A 207 2.23 20.22 0.87
C SER A 207 2.80 19.86 -0.52
N HIS A 208 4.10 20.01 -0.74
CA HIS A 208 4.76 19.71 -2.02
C HIS A 208 5.87 18.67 -1.89
N THR A 209 6.19 18.23 -0.68
CA THR A 209 7.16 17.16 -0.43
C THR A 209 6.45 15.88 0.00
N VAL A 210 6.66 14.80 -0.75
CA VAL A 210 6.17 13.47 -0.41
C VAL A 210 6.97 12.92 0.79
N ALA A 211 6.26 12.34 1.76
CA ALA A 211 6.87 11.66 2.91
C ALA A 211 6.86 10.14 2.75
N VAL A 212 5.74 9.59 2.27
CA VAL A 212 5.51 8.15 2.14
C VAL A 212 4.72 7.91 0.87
N ALA A 213 5.00 6.85 0.12
CA ALA A 213 4.16 6.45 -1.00
C ALA A 213 4.00 4.93 -1.09
N GLU A 214 3.07 4.49 -1.93
CA GLU A 214 2.98 3.09 -2.33
C GLU A 214 4.29 2.64 -2.99
N SER A 215 4.71 1.43 -2.63
CA SER A 215 5.88 0.78 -3.22
C SER A 215 5.47 -0.25 -4.27
N LEU A 216 6.18 -0.26 -5.40
CA LEU A 216 5.86 -1.10 -6.54
C LEU A 216 5.79 -2.59 -6.20
N LEU A 217 6.69 -3.06 -5.32
CA LEU A 217 6.79 -4.48 -4.93
C LEU A 217 7.21 -4.63 -3.47
N ARG A 218 6.67 -5.68 -2.82
CA ARG A 218 7.21 -6.18 -1.55
C ARG A 218 8.56 -6.87 -1.77
N ARG A 219 9.65 -6.11 -1.65
CA ARG A 219 11.02 -6.66 -1.67
C ARG A 219 11.26 -7.47 -0.39
N VAL A 220 11.68 -8.72 -0.58
CA VAL A 220 12.02 -9.65 0.51
C VAL A 220 13.12 -9.05 1.37
N ALA A 221 13.01 -9.24 2.68
CA ALA A 221 13.83 -8.67 3.74
C ALA A 221 13.74 -7.16 3.90
N GLU A 222 13.30 -6.38 2.91
CA GLU A 222 13.32 -4.91 2.96
C GLU A 222 11.98 -4.31 3.37
N MET A 223 10.90 -4.70 2.70
CA MET A 223 9.56 -4.12 2.89
C MET A 223 8.86 -4.62 4.16
N VAL A 224 9.60 -5.09 5.16
CA VAL A 224 9.07 -5.42 6.49
C VAL A 224 8.77 -4.11 7.22
N TRP A 225 7.60 -3.98 7.84
CA TRP A 225 7.19 -2.69 8.40
C TRP A 225 8.15 -2.18 9.49
N ALA A 226 8.80 -3.08 10.24
CA ALA A 226 9.75 -2.69 11.28
C ALA A 226 11.19 -2.52 10.77
N ASN A 227 11.49 -2.95 9.52
CA ASN A 227 12.82 -2.81 8.93
C ASN A 227 12.97 -1.44 8.29
N GLY A 228 13.93 -0.63 8.76
CA GLY A 228 14.21 0.68 8.17
C GLY A 228 14.77 0.64 6.73
N GLN A 229 14.98 -0.55 6.15
CA GLN A 229 15.22 -0.69 4.72
C GLN A 229 13.95 -0.55 3.87
N ASN A 230 12.77 -0.38 4.48
CA ASN A 230 11.52 -0.03 3.80
C ASN A 230 11.46 1.46 3.37
N LEU A 231 12.62 2.02 3.04
CA LEU A 231 12.79 3.32 2.43
C LEU A 231 13.10 3.11 0.95
N PHE A 232 12.79 4.10 0.12
CA PHE A 232 13.25 4.09 -1.25
C PHE A 232 13.70 5.45 -1.74
N ALA A 233 14.68 5.40 -2.63
CA ALA A 233 15.04 6.49 -3.51
C ALA A 233 14.54 6.16 -4.92
N GLN A 234 13.82 7.09 -5.52
CA GLN A 234 13.30 6.90 -6.87
C GLN A 234 14.44 7.11 -7.88
N GLU A 235 14.64 6.19 -8.80
CA GLU A 235 15.59 6.43 -9.89
C GLU A 235 15.08 7.57 -10.78
N LYS A 236 15.95 8.56 -11.02
CA LYS A 236 15.61 9.86 -11.63
C LYS A 236 14.93 9.77 -13.00
N SER A 237 15.22 8.71 -13.76
CA SER A 237 14.67 8.47 -15.10
C SER A 237 13.57 7.41 -15.14
N THR A 238 13.19 6.86 -13.99
CA THR A 238 12.21 5.79 -13.86
C THR A 238 10.86 6.41 -13.51
N PRO A 239 9.83 6.23 -14.37
CA PRO A 239 8.48 6.69 -14.09
C PRO A 239 7.80 5.85 -13.01
N ILE A 240 6.68 6.36 -12.50
CA ILE A 240 5.79 5.63 -11.59
C ILE A 240 5.37 4.29 -12.22
N ASN A 241 5.29 3.24 -11.40
CA ASN A 241 4.94 1.88 -11.82
C ASN A 241 5.93 1.21 -12.79
N SER A 242 7.16 1.74 -12.89
CA SER A 242 8.27 1.12 -13.62
C SER A 242 9.34 0.65 -12.64
N ALA A 243 9.91 -0.53 -12.88
CA ALA A 243 11.00 -1.04 -12.07
C ALA A 243 12.34 -0.53 -12.62
N SER A 244 13.14 0.10 -11.77
CA SER A 244 14.53 0.43 -12.09
C SER A 244 15.44 -0.78 -11.84
N GLU A 245 16.69 -0.68 -12.29
CA GLU A 245 17.71 -1.69 -11.95
C GLU A 245 18.15 -1.62 -10.48
N LEU A 246 17.89 -0.49 -9.81
CA LEU A 246 18.25 -0.22 -8.41
C LEU A 246 17.17 -0.75 -7.44
N GLY A 247 15.92 -0.74 -7.90
CA GLY A 247 14.75 -1.29 -7.23
C GLY A 247 14.25 -0.42 -6.07
N GLY A 248 13.05 -0.76 -5.57
CA GLY A 248 12.39 0.06 -4.54
C GLY A 248 11.57 1.20 -5.14
N ASP A 249 11.14 1.11 -6.37
CA ASP A 249 10.50 2.23 -7.06
C ASP A 249 9.08 2.53 -6.54
N LEU A 250 8.69 3.80 -6.71
CA LEU A 250 7.36 4.29 -6.46
C LEU A 250 6.38 3.62 -7.42
N GLY A 251 5.36 2.96 -6.86
CA GLY A 251 4.37 2.26 -7.65
C GLY A 251 3.24 1.74 -6.79
N GLY A 252 2.07 1.61 -7.41
CA GLY A 252 0.87 1.13 -6.76
C GLY A 252 0.31 -0.08 -7.47
N PRO A 253 -0.44 -0.95 -6.76
CA PRO A 253 -1.18 -2.04 -7.39
C PRO A 253 -2.42 -1.57 -8.18
N HIS A 254 -2.58 -0.24 -8.30
CA HIS A 254 -3.72 0.43 -8.89
C HIS A 254 -3.44 0.82 -10.36
N PRO A 255 -4.40 0.67 -11.28
CA PRO A 255 -4.21 1.12 -12.66
C PRO A 255 -3.97 2.64 -12.76
N GLY A 256 -2.90 3.03 -13.44
CA GLY A 256 -2.67 4.40 -13.92
C GLY A 256 -1.90 5.34 -12.98
N GLY A 257 -1.36 4.85 -11.86
CA GLY A 257 -0.64 5.69 -10.91
C GLY A 257 -0.39 5.02 -9.57
N ALA A 258 -0.01 5.84 -8.59
CA ALA A 258 0.23 5.42 -7.21
C ALA A 258 -0.25 6.50 -6.24
N LEU A 259 -0.54 6.12 -5.00
CA LEU A 259 -0.88 7.05 -3.93
C LEU A 259 0.37 7.48 -3.16
N ALA A 260 0.41 8.76 -2.78
CA ALA A 260 1.46 9.33 -1.95
C ALA A 260 0.86 10.20 -0.83
N ALA A 261 1.43 10.09 0.36
CA ALA A 261 1.19 10.97 1.49
C ALA A 261 2.31 12.01 1.59
N PHE A 262 1.92 13.26 1.74
CA PHE A 262 2.81 14.41 1.85
C PHE A 262 3.15 14.72 3.31
N VAL A 263 4.15 15.56 3.53
CA VAL A 263 4.64 15.93 4.86
C VAL A 263 3.54 16.57 5.72
N ASP A 264 2.60 17.31 5.13
CA ASP A 264 1.43 17.89 5.82
C ASP A 264 0.30 16.87 6.12
N GLY A 265 0.46 15.61 5.72
CA GLY A 265 -0.51 14.53 5.90
C GLY A 265 -1.62 14.46 4.85
N HIS A 266 -1.63 15.32 3.82
CA HIS A 266 -2.54 15.13 2.71
C HIS A 266 -2.09 13.95 1.83
N VAL A 267 -3.04 13.37 1.08
CA VAL A 267 -2.79 12.24 0.19
C VAL A 267 -3.21 12.63 -1.21
N ALA A 268 -2.34 12.40 -2.19
CA ALA A 268 -2.61 12.66 -3.59
C ALA A 268 -2.41 11.40 -4.44
N TRP A 269 -3.09 11.40 -5.57
CA TRP A 269 -2.84 10.44 -6.63
C TRP A 269 -1.77 10.99 -7.56
N LEU A 270 -0.73 10.19 -7.82
CA LEU A 270 0.33 10.51 -8.76
C LEU A 270 0.15 9.67 -10.03
N PRO A 271 -0.27 10.29 -11.15
CA PRO A 271 -0.46 9.60 -12.42
C PRO A 271 0.84 9.04 -13.02
N ASN A 272 0.76 7.94 -13.76
CA ASN A 272 1.91 7.36 -14.48
C ASN A 272 2.54 8.32 -15.51
N ASP A 273 1.75 9.26 -16.02
CA ASP A 273 2.17 10.28 -17.00
C ASP A 273 2.63 11.60 -16.33
N THR A 274 2.84 11.59 -15.01
CA THR A 274 3.49 12.71 -14.31
C THR A 274 4.84 12.99 -14.95
N GLU A 275 5.08 14.26 -15.32
CA GLU A 275 6.37 14.66 -15.88
C GLU A 275 7.50 14.31 -14.91
N GLN A 276 8.57 13.67 -15.41
CA GLN A 276 9.64 13.15 -14.57
C GLN A 276 10.32 14.24 -13.72
N LEU A 277 10.44 15.46 -14.23
CA LEU A 277 10.96 16.60 -13.47
C LEU A 277 10.05 16.97 -12.30
N VAL A 278 8.74 17.02 -12.52
CA VAL A 278 7.76 17.27 -11.46
C VAL A 278 7.79 16.15 -10.42
N LEU A 279 7.86 14.88 -10.86
CA LEU A 279 8.02 13.75 -9.96
C LEU A 279 9.26 13.93 -9.08
N ASN A 280 10.43 14.13 -9.69
CA ASN A 280 11.67 14.29 -8.95
C ASN A 280 11.62 15.45 -7.93
N ALA A 281 11.04 16.59 -8.31
CA ALA A 281 10.86 17.74 -7.42
C ALA A 281 9.99 17.40 -6.20
N LEU A 282 8.86 16.70 -6.40
CA LEU A 282 7.98 16.25 -5.30
C LEU A 282 8.69 15.28 -4.33
N LEU A 283 9.73 14.59 -4.81
CA LEU A 283 10.43 13.57 -4.06
C LEU A 283 11.67 14.08 -3.29
N THR A 284 11.99 15.36 -3.44
CA THR A 284 13.04 16.05 -2.67
C THR A 284 12.44 17.05 -1.68
N ARG A 285 13.15 17.34 -0.59
CA ARG A 285 12.67 18.27 0.45
C ARG A 285 13.18 19.71 0.31
N ALA A 286 14.29 19.87 -0.41
CA ALA A 286 15.02 21.13 -0.53
C ALA A 286 15.71 21.25 -1.90
N GLY A 287 15.04 20.75 -2.94
CA GLY A 287 15.57 20.61 -4.29
C GLY A 287 15.80 21.94 -4.99
N GLY A 288 15.16 23.04 -4.56
CA GLY A 288 15.35 24.36 -5.16
C GLY A 288 14.99 24.43 -6.66
N GLU A 289 14.29 23.42 -7.16
CA GLU A 289 13.87 23.32 -8.55
C GLU A 289 12.67 24.26 -8.75
N ALA A 290 12.81 25.22 -9.67
CA ALA A 290 11.69 26.07 -10.05
C ALA A 290 10.68 25.20 -10.79
N ILE A 291 9.55 24.89 -10.14
CA ILE A 291 8.37 24.36 -10.83
C ILE A 291 7.89 25.49 -11.74
N HIS A 292 8.35 25.51 -12.98
CA HIS A 292 7.85 26.44 -13.97
C HIS A 292 6.42 26.00 -14.32
N GLU A 293 5.44 26.76 -13.82
CA GLU A 293 4.03 26.72 -14.24
C GLU A 293 3.85 26.93 -15.75
#